data_AF-A0A7V4B2I9-F1
#
_entry.id   AF-A0A7V4B2I9-F1
#
_cell.length_a   1.000
_cell.length_b   1.000
_cell.length_c   1.000
_cell.angle_alpha   90.00
_cell.angle_beta   90.00
_cell.angle_gamma   90.00
#
_symmetry.space_group_name_H-M   'P 1'
#
loop_
_entity.id
_entity.type
_entity.pdbx_description
1 polymer ?
#
loop_
_entity_poly.entity_id
_entity_poly.type
_entity_poly.pdbx_seq_one_letter_code
_entity_poly.pdbx_strand_id
1 'polypeptide(L)'
;MADDSTGGEQIMKSALEIALEKTSHIEAKDDPKQLSDDEKQKVRDINKEFDSKIAELEIEFSRRIRELAEQHGEQTLKQHLPHFDQELRNARDAINAERQAALKDFLESIGKA
;
A
#
# COMPACT_ATOMS: atom_id res chain seq x y z
N MET A 1 24.28 -16.11 -36.03
CA MET A 1 24.96 -16.21 -34.71
C MET A 1 25.07 -14.80 -34.18
N ALA A 2 24.43 -14.36 -33.11
CA ALA A 2 23.49 -14.94 -32.12
C ALA A 2 22.55 -13.77 -31.74
N ASP A 3 21.22 -13.91 -31.77
CA ASP A 3 20.38 -14.30 -30.63
C ASP A 3 21.00 -13.99 -29.25
N ASP A 4 20.55 -12.91 -28.60
CA ASP A 4 20.15 -12.97 -27.19
C ASP A 4 19.10 -11.90 -26.92
N SER A 5 17.86 -12.36 -26.87
CA SER A 5 16.76 -11.68 -26.22
C SER A 5 17.05 -11.61 -24.73
N THR A 6 17.45 -10.46 -24.20
CA THR A 6 17.28 -10.20 -22.77
C THR A 6 16.04 -9.35 -22.56
N GLY A 7 14.89 -10.04 -22.56
CA GLY A 7 13.71 -9.58 -21.85
C GLY A 7 14.06 -9.45 -20.37
N GLY A 8 14.32 -8.23 -19.94
CA GLY A 8 14.45 -7.87 -18.53
C GLY A 8 13.19 -7.12 -18.12
N GLU A 9 12.14 -7.88 -17.84
CA GLU A 9 11.03 -7.56 -16.96
C GLU A 9 11.19 -6.20 -16.26
N GLN A 10 10.56 -5.15 -16.80
CA GLN A 10 10.21 -3.98 -16.01
C GLN A 10 9.10 -4.41 -15.05
N ILE A 11 9.46 -5.26 -14.08
CA ILE A 11 8.70 -5.44 -12.85
C ILE A 11 8.52 -4.03 -12.34
N MET A 12 7.27 -3.59 -12.19
CA MET A 12 6.93 -2.31 -11.60
C MET A 12 7.54 -2.28 -10.20
N LYS A 13 8.80 -1.87 -10.10
CA LYS A 13 9.52 -1.68 -8.85
C LYS A 13 8.69 -0.69 -8.06
N SER A 14 8.15 -1.14 -6.93
CA SER A 14 7.34 -0.29 -6.07
C SER A 14 8.16 0.95 -5.70
N ALA A 15 7.53 2.13 -5.65
CA ALA A 15 8.22 3.38 -5.33
C ALA A 15 9.06 3.29 -4.03
N LEU A 16 8.65 2.40 -3.13
CA LEU A 16 9.36 2.05 -1.90
C LEU A 16 10.71 1.35 -2.15
N GLU A 17 10.77 0.40 -3.09
CA GLU A 17 11.98 -0.36 -3.42
C GLU A 17 12.97 0.51 -4.19
N ILE A 18 12.47 1.38 -5.07
CA ILE A 18 13.30 2.40 -5.75
C ILE A 18 13.88 3.40 -4.73
N ALA A 19 13.11 3.77 -3.70
CA ALA A 19 13.60 4.63 -2.63
C ALA A 19 14.68 3.91 -1.80
N LEU A 20 14.53 2.62 -1.52
CA LEU A 20 15.50 1.81 -0.78
C LEU A 20 16.80 1.57 -1.56
N GLU A 21 16.74 1.17 -2.84
CA GLU A 21 17.95 0.95 -3.66
C GLU A 21 18.79 2.22 -3.82
N LYS A 22 18.14 3.39 -3.99
CA LYS A 22 18.86 4.68 -4.03
C LYS A 22 19.50 5.07 -2.71
N THR A 23 18.99 4.58 -1.57
CA THR A 23 19.60 4.82 -0.25
C THR A 23 20.75 3.86 0.08
N SER A 24 20.79 2.67 -0.52
CA SER A 24 21.88 1.70 -0.29
C SER A 24 23.24 2.07 -0.89
N HIS A 25 23.32 3.11 -1.73
CA HIS A 25 24.58 3.58 -2.33
C HIS A 25 25.15 4.85 -1.69
N ILE A 26 24.52 5.35 -0.61
CA ILE A 26 25.00 6.54 0.09
C ILE A 26 25.25 6.15 1.55
N GLU A 27 26.48 5.73 1.83
CA GLU A 27 27.04 5.74 3.18
C GLU A 27 27.14 7.19 3.67
N ALA A 28 26.01 7.77 4.09
CA ALA A 28 25.99 8.99 4.87
C ALA A 28 25.59 8.61 6.30
N LYS A 29 26.62 8.27 7.09
CA LYS A 29 26.49 7.91 8.52
C LYS A 29 26.01 9.06 9.42
N ASP A 30 25.75 10.25 8.88
CA ASP A 30 25.47 11.45 9.69
C ASP A 30 24.55 12.44 8.97
N ASP A 31 23.52 11.95 8.28
CA ASP A 31 22.43 12.82 7.81
C ASP A 31 21.33 12.83 8.89
N PRO A 32 21.08 13.95 9.60
CA PRO A 32 20.06 14.01 10.66
C PRO A 32 18.64 13.79 10.13
N LYS A 33 18.47 13.79 8.79
CA LYS A 33 17.22 13.44 8.10
C LYS A 33 17.08 11.96 7.76
N GLN A 34 18.13 11.14 7.88
CA GLN A 34 18.03 9.71 7.63
C GLN A 34 17.41 8.99 8.83
N LEU A 35 16.46 8.10 8.56
CA LEU A 35 15.83 7.26 9.59
C LEU A 35 16.86 6.25 10.14
N SER A 36 16.93 6.12 11.47
CA SER A 36 17.63 5.04 12.15
C SER A 36 16.96 3.69 11.86
N ASP A 37 17.61 2.59 12.20
CA ASP A 37 17.02 1.26 11.98
C ASP A 37 15.74 1.04 12.80
N ASP A 38 15.67 1.58 14.02
CA ASP A 38 14.48 1.57 14.85
C ASP A 38 13.35 2.42 14.25
N GLU A 39 13.66 3.60 13.70
CA GLU A 39 12.67 4.47 13.06
C GLU A 39 12.17 3.88 11.74
N LYS A 40 13.07 3.26 10.95
CA LYS A 40 12.69 2.48 9.76
C LYS A 40 11.79 1.31 10.13
N GLN A 41 12.07 0.62 11.24
CA GLN A 41 11.22 -0.45 11.72
C GLN A 41 9.83 0.08 12.09
N LYS A 42 9.75 1.23 12.76
CA LYS A 42 8.47 1.85 13.11
C LYS A 42 7.65 2.25 11.88
N VAL A 43 8.29 2.79 10.85
CA VAL A 43 7.64 3.07 9.54
C VAL A 43 7.13 1.78 8.89
N ARG A 44 7.91 0.69 8.92
CA ARG A 44 7.47 -0.62 8.40
C ARG A 44 6.27 -1.15 9.18
N ASP A 45 6.27 -1.02 10.51
CA ASP A 45 5.18 -1.48 11.36
C ASP A 45 3.89 -0.70 11.07
N ILE A 46 3.98 0.63 10.93
CA ILE A 46 2.84 1.48 10.53
C ILE A 46 2.31 1.01 9.17
N ASN A 47 3.16 0.87 8.16
CA ASN A 47 2.71 0.40 6.85
C ASN A 47 2.03 -0.96 6.92
N LYS A 48 2.61 -1.91 7.65
CA LYS A 48 2.06 -3.27 7.82
C LYS A 48 0.71 -3.26 8.52
N GLU A 49 0.52 -2.40 9.53
CA GLU A 49 -0.77 -2.24 10.20
C GLU A 49 -1.84 -1.78 9.20
N PHE A 50 -1.55 -0.74 8.41
CA PHE A 50 -2.51 -0.22 7.44
C PHE A 50 -2.70 -1.15 6.24
N ASP A 51 -1.69 -1.91 5.83
CA ASP A 51 -1.84 -2.97 4.81
C ASP A 51 -2.78 -4.07 5.31
N SER A 52 -2.69 -4.44 6.59
CA SER A 52 -3.60 -5.41 7.21
C SER A 52 -5.03 -4.88 7.22
N LYS A 53 -5.24 -3.61 7.58
CA LYS A 53 -6.57 -2.97 7.54
C LYS A 53 -7.18 -2.97 6.13
N ILE A 54 -6.38 -2.70 5.10
CA ILE A 54 -6.86 -2.77 3.70
C ILE A 54 -7.23 -4.20 3.33
N ALA A 55 -6.41 -5.19 3.69
CA ALA A 55 -6.71 -6.59 3.41
C ALA A 55 -8.00 -7.06 4.09
N GLU A 56 -8.23 -6.66 5.35
CA GLU A 56 -9.48 -6.94 6.06
C GLU A 56 -10.69 -6.31 5.38
N LEU A 57 -10.57 -5.04 4.96
CA LEU A 57 -11.60 -4.33 4.20
C LEU A 57 -11.94 -5.06 2.89
N GLU A 58 -10.93 -5.49 2.13
CA GLU A 58 -11.11 -6.21 0.86
C GLU A 58 -11.79 -7.57 1.06
N ILE A 59 -11.44 -8.28 2.15
CA ILE A 59 -12.08 -9.54 2.53
C ILE A 59 -13.55 -9.32 2.87
N GLU A 60 -13.87 -8.30 3.67
CA GLU A 60 -15.25 -7.97 4.05
C GLU A 60 -16.09 -7.60 2.83
N PHE A 61 -15.55 -6.76 1.93
CA PHE A 61 -16.24 -6.39 0.69
C PHE A 61 -16.48 -7.60 -0.22
N SER A 62 -15.48 -8.47 -0.37
CA SER A 62 -15.61 -9.70 -1.15
C SER A 62 -16.70 -10.61 -0.59
N ARG A 63 -16.78 -10.70 0.75
CA ARG A 63 -17.85 -11.44 1.43
C ARG A 63 -19.22 -10.82 1.16
N ARG A 64 -19.37 -9.49 1.29
CA ARG A 64 -20.63 -8.78 1.05
C ARG A 64 -21.12 -8.93 -0.40
N ILE A 65 -20.21 -8.88 -1.36
CA ILE A 65 -20.49 -9.13 -2.78
C ILE A 65 -21.01 -10.55 -2.99
N ARG A 66 -20.35 -11.56 -2.37
CA ARG A 66 -20.79 -12.96 -2.45
C ARG A 66 -22.18 -13.15 -1.83
N GLU A 67 -22.41 -12.61 -0.63
CA GLU A 67 -23.69 -12.72 0.06
C GLU A 67 -24.81 -12.07 -0.77
N LEU A 68 -24.57 -10.92 -1.40
CA LEU A 68 -25.54 -10.29 -2.29
C LEU A 68 -25.82 -11.14 -3.54
N ALA A 69 -24.78 -11.75 -4.12
CA ALA A 69 -24.92 -12.66 -5.26
C ALA A 69 -25.80 -13.86 -4.92
N GLU A 70 -25.59 -14.44 -3.73
CA GLU A 70 -26.34 -15.60 -3.23
C GLU A 70 -27.80 -15.25 -2.92
N GLN A 71 -28.07 -14.07 -2.37
CA GLN A 71 -29.41 -13.66 -1.94
C GLN A 71 -30.29 -13.15 -3.09
N HIS A 72 -29.71 -12.40 -4.03
CA HIS A 72 -30.47 -11.65 -5.03
C HIS A 72 -30.14 -12.04 -6.48
N GLY A 73 -29.16 -12.92 -6.68
CA GLY A 73 -28.73 -13.37 -7.99
C GLY A 73 -27.85 -12.34 -8.73
N GLU A 74 -27.28 -12.80 -9.85
CA GLU A 74 -26.27 -12.05 -10.61
C GLU A 74 -26.78 -10.74 -11.23
N GLN A 75 -28.07 -10.66 -11.61
CA GLN A 75 -28.62 -9.44 -12.22
C GLN A 75 -28.64 -8.26 -11.23
N THR A 76 -29.07 -8.51 -10.00
CA THR A 76 -29.05 -7.49 -8.94
C THR A 76 -27.62 -7.13 -8.58
N LEU A 77 -26.72 -8.12 -8.46
CA LEU A 77 -25.31 -7.85 -8.20
C LEU A 77 -24.70 -6.91 -9.26
N LYS A 78 -24.93 -7.15 -10.56
CA LYS A 78 -24.40 -6.30 -11.64
C LYS A 78 -24.82 -4.84 -11.54
N GLN A 79 -26.01 -4.56 -11.00
CA GLN A 79 -26.48 -3.19 -10.78
C GLN A 79 -25.75 -2.51 -9.61
N HIS A 80 -25.36 -3.28 -8.60
CA HIS A 80 -24.71 -2.75 -7.40
C HIS A 80 -23.18 -2.79 -7.46
N LEU A 81 -22.55 -3.59 -8.33
CA LEU A 81 -21.09 -3.69 -8.46
C LEU A 81 -20.39 -2.32 -8.61
N PRO A 82 -20.85 -1.38 -9.48
CA PRO A 82 -20.20 -0.08 -9.59
C PRO A 82 -20.22 0.72 -8.29
N HIS A 83 -21.27 0.56 -7.49
CA HIS A 83 -21.39 1.20 -6.19
C HIS A 83 -20.40 0.58 -5.20
N PHE A 84 -20.34 -0.75 -5.12
CA PHE A 84 -19.37 -1.44 -4.26
C PHE A 84 -17.92 -1.10 -4.63
N ASP A 85 -17.60 -1.06 -5.93
CA ASP A 85 -16.27 -0.67 -6.41
C ASP A 85 -15.92 0.76 -5.97
N GLN A 86 -16.89 1.67 -6.00
CA GLN A 86 -16.68 3.04 -5.55
C GLN A 86 -16.55 3.13 -4.03
N GLU A 87 -17.38 2.42 -3.27
CA GLU A 87 -17.28 2.34 -1.81
C GLU A 87 -15.91 1.77 -1.38
N LEU A 88 -15.46 0.67 -2.01
CA LEU A 88 -14.17 0.05 -1.71
C LEU A 88 -13.00 1.00 -2.01
N ARG A 89 -13.02 1.68 -3.17
CA ARG A 89 -12.00 2.68 -3.51
C ARG A 89 -11.97 3.81 -2.47
N ASN A 90 -13.12 4.39 -2.14
CA ASN A 90 -13.19 5.47 -1.17
C ASN A 90 -12.69 5.04 0.22
N ALA A 91 -13.06 3.84 0.67
CA ALA A 91 -12.62 3.30 1.95
C ALA A 91 -11.10 3.03 1.95
N ARG A 92 -10.55 2.47 0.87
CA ARG A 92 -9.11 2.29 0.72
C ARG A 92 -8.37 3.63 0.71
N ASP A 93 -8.89 4.64 0.02
CA ASP A 93 -8.29 5.97 -0.03
C ASP A 93 -8.30 6.64 1.35
N ALA A 94 -9.37 6.48 2.12
CA ALA A 94 -9.43 6.96 3.50
C ALA A 94 -8.36 6.29 4.38
N ILE A 95 -8.24 4.96 4.33
CA ILE A 95 -7.21 4.22 5.07
C ILE A 95 -5.79 4.65 4.66
N ASN A 96 -5.57 4.93 3.37
CA ASN A 96 -4.28 5.44 2.88
C ASN A 96 -4.00 6.87 3.33
N ALA A 97 -5.02 7.73 3.39
CA ALA A 97 -4.87 9.09 3.93
C ALA A 97 -4.54 9.04 5.43
N GLU A 98 -5.19 8.16 6.19
CA GLU A 98 -4.86 7.92 7.60
C GLU A 98 -3.44 7.38 7.77
N ARG A 99 -3.00 6.45 6.91
CA ARG A 99 -1.62 5.96 6.89
C ARG A 99 -0.63 7.10 6.67
N GLN A 100 -0.90 7.97 5.69
CA GLN A 100 -0.04 9.12 5.40
C GLN A 100 0.03 10.10 6.57
N ALA A 101 -1.11 10.36 7.23
CA ALA A 101 -1.15 11.17 8.43
C ALA A 101 -0.32 10.54 9.57
N ALA A 102 -0.50 9.24 9.83
CA ALA A 102 0.26 8.54 10.86
C ALA A 102 1.78 8.53 10.59
N LEU A 103 2.18 8.38 9.33
CA LEU A 103 3.59 8.49 8.94
C LEU A 103 4.11 9.92 9.12
N LYS A 104 3.33 10.93 8.73
CA LYS A 104 3.69 12.34 8.92
C LYS A 104 3.85 12.68 10.40
N ASP A 105 2.88 12.30 11.23
CA ASP A 105 2.92 12.52 12.68
C ASP A 105 4.12 11.82 13.32
N PHE A 106 4.44 10.59 12.88
CA PHE A 106 5.64 9.89 13.34
C PHE A 106 6.91 10.65 12.96
N LEU A 107 7.05 11.07 11.70
CA LEU A 107 8.20 11.84 11.24
C LEU A 107 8.31 13.19 11.97
N GLU A 108 7.20 13.88 12.23
CA GLU A 108 7.15 15.12 13.02
C GLU A 108 7.61 14.86 14.46
N SER A 109 7.20 13.74 15.07
CA SER A 109 7.57 13.38 16.45
C SER A 109 9.06 13.12 16.65
N ILE A 110 9.76 12.67 15.61
CA ILE A 110 11.22 12.44 15.62
C ILE A 110 12.01 13.61 15.00
N GLY A 111 11.33 14.70 14.65
CA GLY A 111 11.97 15.91 14.08
C GLY A 111 12.46 15.76 12.64
N LYS A 112 11.87 14.83 11.86
CA LYS A 112 12.26 14.48 10.48
C LYS A 112 11.20 14.77 9.42
N ALA A 113 10.19 15.56 9.76
CA ALA A 113 9.16 16.02 8.83
C ALA A 113 9.59 17.21 7.96
#